data_AF-A0A9W9YVG6-F1
#
_entry.id   AF-A0A9W9YVG6-F1
#
_cell.length_a   1.000
_cell.length_b   1.000
_cell.length_c   1.000
_cell.angle_alpha   90.00
_cell.angle_beta   90.00
_cell.angle_gamma   90.00
#
_symmetry.space_group_name_H-M   'P 1'
#
loop_
_entity.id
_entity.type
_entity.pdbx_description
1 polymer ?
#
loop_
_entity_poly.entity_id
_entity_poly.type
_entity_poly.pdbx_seq_one_letter_code
_entity_poly.pdbx_strand_id
1 'polypeptide(L)'
;MSVDETYVVKLVVTKDYRSSSVYQIIHLVKGEPPQISQRCLVNCEVKISPSAKLSIQSECQGSQCSKISSYDWILYEQYPSAPNTDIVWKKVQDLHLITNTPLDSSSIVIKEDSLTGGKNYRLALFVQTTEGLPGMSAYDISTASPPTGGTCSITPSSGISLKTDFNLSCSDWASDSTPLSYQFQYQLENGLYSMIYYGLNSTVISWLPPGNQSNNYTVKFVVTVTDKYGASAPAVNLSVQVKPSQLLSSENISSFLTANDSLFNDVIKDGDLSKAAQIANAVLQAVSQDTTMDSKEKAKIQDFIIESIVSLRVNNIPDLLQSSSVIGSAIQDTETVSIKSLVSYSKAGWAREMI
;
A
#
# COMPACT_ATOMS: atom_id res chain seq x y z
N MET A 1 -11.67 19.76 -45.72
CA MET A 1 -12.42 19.01 -44.68
C MET A 1 -13.86 19.48 -44.76
N SER A 2 -14.83 18.56 -44.77
CA SER A 2 -16.27 18.79 -44.78
C SER A 2 -16.81 18.74 -43.35
N VAL A 3 -17.86 19.53 -43.11
CA VAL A 3 -18.60 19.51 -41.84
C VAL A 3 -19.36 18.18 -41.73
N ASP A 4 -19.51 17.70 -40.50
CA ASP A 4 -20.14 16.44 -40.10
C ASP A 4 -19.39 15.17 -40.58
N GLU A 5 -18.15 15.31 -40.99
CA GLU A 5 -17.25 14.20 -41.29
C GLU A 5 -16.29 13.89 -40.14
N THR A 6 -15.93 12.61 -40.03
CA THR A 6 -14.90 12.12 -39.09
C THR A 6 -13.59 11.91 -39.83
N TYR A 7 -12.52 12.53 -39.34
CA TYR A 7 -11.16 12.39 -39.83
C TYR A 7 -10.35 11.55 -38.85
N VAL A 8 -9.59 10.60 -39.37
CA VAL A 8 -8.62 9.83 -38.59
C VAL A 8 -7.23 10.22 -39.06
N VAL A 9 -6.50 10.94 -38.22
CA VAL A 9 -5.14 11.39 -38.49
C VAL A 9 -4.18 10.41 -37.84
N LYS A 10 -3.33 9.75 -38.63
CA LYS A 10 -2.26 8.87 -38.14
C LYS A 10 -0.93 9.62 -38.18
N LEU A 11 -0.32 9.85 -37.02
CA LEU A 11 1.08 10.28 -36.93
C LEU A 11 1.97 9.06 -36.88
N VAL A 12 2.99 9.00 -37.73
CA VAL A 12 3.99 7.92 -37.76
C VAL A 12 5.37 8.54 -37.52
N VAL A 13 6.11 8.00 -36.55
CA VAL A 13 7.47 8.40 -36.21
C VAL A 13 8.39 7.21 -36.49
N THR A 14 9.45 7.43 -37.27
CA THR A 14 10.41 6.39 -37.67
C THR A 14 11.85 6.79 -37.34
N LYS A 15 12.64 5.84 -36.83
CA LYS A 15 14.10 5.97 -36.64
C LYS A 15 14.78 4.63 -36.93
N ASP A 16 15.57 4.59 -37.99
CA ASP A 16 16.21 3.38 -38.52
C ASP A 16 15.16 2.28 -38.78
N TYR A 17 15.27 1.12 -38.12
CA TYR A 17 14.29 0.03 -38.19
C TYR A 17 13.12 0.17 -37.22
N ARG A 18 13.08 1.22 -36.38
CA ARG A 18 12.01 1.43 -35.38
C ARG A 18 10.93 2.33 -35.96
N SER A 19 9.67 1.94 -35.78
CA SER A 19 8.51 2.75 -36.11
C SER A 19 7.53 2.76 -34.94
N SER A 20 6.89 3.89 -34.70
CA SER A 20 5.76 4.03 -33.77
C SER A 20 4.70 4.91 -34.41
N SER A 21 3.43 4.66 -34.08
CA SER A 21 2.33 5.47 -34.62
C SER A 21 1.25 5.73 -33.58
N VAL A 22 0.60 6.89 -33.71
CA VAL A 22 -0.56 7.29 -32.91
C VAL A 22 -1.66 7.80 -33.82
N TYR A 23 -2.91 7.64 -33.39
CA TYR A 23 -4.10 8.07 -34.14
C TYR A 23 -4.84 9.16 -33.35
N GLN A 24 -5.26 10.22 -34.03
CA GLN A 24 -6.17 11.24 -33.53
C GLN A 24 -7.46 11.19 -34.35
N ILE A 25 -8.60 11.13 -33.67
CA ILE A 25 -9.91 11.23 -34.31
C ILE A 25 -10.39 12.68 -34.18
N ILE A 26 -10.85 13.26 -35.28
CA ILE A 26 -11.34 14.63 -35.36
C ILE A 26 -12.74 14.58 -35.97
N HIS A 27 -13.73 15.05 -35.22
CA HIS A 27 -15.08 15.24 -35.72
C HIS A 27 -15.25 16.72 -36.07
N LEU A 28 -15.40 17.02 -37.36
CA LEU A 28 -15.60 18.41 -37.78
C LEU A 28 -17.07 18.76 -37.64
N VAL A 29 -17.40 19.69 -36.75
CA VAL A 29 -18.78 20.12 -36.49
C VAL A 29 -18.97 21.60 -36.79
N LYS A 30 -20.20 21.99 -37.11
CA LYS A 30 -20.53 23.41 -37.33
C LYS A 30 -20.57 24.15 -35.99
N GLY A 31 -19.99 25.35 -35.95
CA GLY A 31 -20.02 26.23 -34.79
C GLY A 31 -18.72 26.18 -33.97
N GLU A 32 -18.80 26.60 -32.72
CA GLU A 32 -17.69 26.64 -31.78
C GLU A 32 -17.90 25.60 -30.67
N PRO A 33 -17.66 24.30 -30.92
CA PRO A 33 -17.87 23.26 -29.90
C PRO A 33 -16.97 23.49 -28.65
N PRO A 34 -17.39 23.03 -27.47
CA PRO A 34 -16.56 23.13 -26.27
C PRO A 34 -15.25 22.34 -26.43
N GLN A 35 -14.13 22.94 -26.04
CA GLN A 35 -12.85 22.25 -26.03
C GLN A 35 -12.72 21.46 -24.73
N ILE A 36 -12.84 20.15 -24.82
CA ILE A 36 -12.81 19.25 -23.65
C ILE A 36 -11.44 18.59 -23.52
N SER A 37 -10.92 18.60 -22.31
CA SER A 37 -9.75 17.82 -21.90
C SER A 37 -10.05 17.02 -20.64
N GLN A 38 -9.21 16.04 -20.34
CA GLN A 38 -9.30 15.24 -19.12
C GLN A 38 -8.08 15.53 -18.26
N ARG A 39 -8.30 15.88 -17.00
CA ARG A 39 -7.27 16.08 -16.00
C ARG A 39 -7.33 14.96 -14.98
N CYS A 40 -6.20 14.30 -14.76
CA CYS A 40 -6.09 13.35 -13.66
C CYS A 40 -5.89 14.08 -12.32
N LEU A 41 -6.60 13.62 -11.29
CA LEU A 41 -6.56 14.17 -9.93
C LEU A 41 -5.94 13.20 -8.91
N VAL A 42 -6.16 11.89 -9.05
CA VAL A 42 -5.64 10.85 -8.14
C VAL A 42 -5.11 9.69 -8.97
N ASN A 43 -3.94 9.15 -8.59
CA ASN A 43 -3.28 8.02 -9.26
C ASN A 43 -2.84 8.37 -10.70
N CYS A 44 -2.09 9.46 -10.84
CA CYS A 44 -1.78 10.13 -12.12
C CYS A 44 -0.36 9.91 -12.62
N GLU A 45 0.31 8.90 -12.07
CA GLU A 45 1.63 8.49 -12.55
C GLU A 45 1.55 7.94 -13.97
N VAL A 46 2.71 7.83 -14.64
CA VAL A 46 2.79 7.30 -16.02
C VAL A 46 2.16 5.92 -16.14
N LYS A 47 2.27 5.11 -15.09
CA LYS A 47 1.45 3.92 -14.87
C LYS A 47 0.71 4.08 -13.56
N ILE A 48 -0.57 3.79 -13.57
CA ILE A 48 -1.41 3.85 -12.37
C ILE A 48 -1.22 2.57 -11.54
N SER A 49 -1.36 2.66 -10.21
CA SER A 49 -1.55 1.45 -9.38
C SER A 49 -2.97 0.91 -9.56
N PRO A 50 -3.17 -0.36 -9.95
CA PRO A 50 -4.49 -0.98 -9.96
C PRO A 50 -5.18 -0.97 -8.59
N SER A 51 -4.41 -1.03 -7.50
CA SER A 51 -4.90 -1.10 -6.12
C SER A 51 -5.19 0.26 -5.50
N ALA A 52 -5.16 1.33 -6.30
CA ALA A 52 -5.55 2.67 -5.88
C ALA A 52 -6.68 3.20 -6.77
N LYS A 53 -7.56 4.01 -6.18
CA LYS A 53 -8.62 4.71 -6.92
C LYS A 53 -8.01 5.61 -7.98
N LEU A 54 -8.61 5.64 -9.18
CA LEU A 54 -8.27 6.59 -10.24
C LEU A 54 -9.37 7.66 -10.30
N SER A 55 -8.98 8.93 -10.22
CA SER A 55 -9.91 10.06 -10.33
C SER A 55 -9.53 10.94 -11.52
N ILE A 56 -10.45 11.07 -12.47
CA ILE A 56 -10.31 11.91 -13.66
C ILE A 56 -11.43 12.93 -13.69
N GLN A 57 -11.10 14.18 -14.00
CA GLN A 57 -12.04 15.29 -14.13
C GLN A 57 -12.05 15.81 -15.57
N SER A 58 -13.23 16.15 -16.06
CA SER A 58 -13.39 16.93 -17.29
C SER A 58 -12.99 18.37 -17.05
N GLU A 59 -12.13 18.89 -17.92
CA GLU A 59 -11.87 20.33 -18.05
C GLU A 59 -12.46 20.81 -19.37
N CYS A 60 -12.94 22.06 -19.37
CA CYS A 60 -13.52 22.68 -20.56
C CYS A 60 -12.94 24.08 -20.76
N GLN A 61 -12.63 24.40 -22.02
CA GLN A 61 -12.25 25.73 -22.47
C GLN A 61 -13.19 26.22 -23.58
N GLY A 62 -13.46 27.53 -23.57
CA GLY A 62 -14.32 28.19 -24.55
C GLY A 62 -15.67 28.67 -24.02
N SER A 63 -16.41 29.36 -24.88
CA SER A 63 -17.70 30.02 -24.55
C SER A 63 -18.83 29.03 -24.26
N GLN A 64 -18.70 27.78 -24.71
CA GLN A 64 -19.72 26.74 -24.58
C GLN A 64 -19.67 25.96 -23.25
N CYS A 65 -18.67 26.17 -22.40
CA CYS A 65 -18.49 25.36 -21.18
C CYS A 65 -19.62 25.49 -20.16
N SER A 66 -20.19 26.69 -20.00
CA SER A 66 -21.33 26.92 -19.11
C SER A 66 -22.65 26.31 -19.62
N LYS A 67 -22.65 25.82 -20.87
CA LYS A 67 -23.80 25.24 -21.54
C LYS A 67 -23.74 23.71 -21.62
N ILE A 68 -22.74 23.07 -21.01
CA ILE A 68 -22.67 21.60 -20.98
C ILE A 68 -23.91 21.07 -20.23
N SER A 69 -24.66 20.19 -20.87
CA SER A 69 -25.91 19.60 -20.36
C SER A 69 -25.76 18.15 -19.93
N SER A 70 -24.76 17.43 -20.46
CA SER A 70 -24.53 16.02 -20.11
C SER A 70 -23.08 15.60 -20.34
N TYR A 71 -22.68 14.58 -19.60
CA TYR A 71 -21.42 13.84 -19.74
C TYR A 71 -21.76 12.37 -20.02
N ASP A 72 -20.90 11.68 -20.76
CA ASP A 72 -20.98 10.23 -20.99
C ASP A 72 -19.57 9.65 -21.00
N TRP A 73 -19.26 8.86 -19.97
CA TRP A 73 -17.97 8.19 -19.81
C TRP A 73 -18.02 6.76 -20.34
N ILE A 74 -17.08 6.41 -21.21
CA ILE A 74 -16.93 5.06 -21.75
C ILE A 74 -15.49 4.59 -21.58
N LEU A 75 -15.32 3.42 -20.96
CA LEU A 75 -14.02 2.78 -20.79
C LEU A 75 -13.81 1.69 -21.83
N TYR A 76 -12.63 1.66 -22.44
CA TYR A 76 -12.19 0.62 -23.35
C TYR A 76 -10.93 -0.05 -22.81
N GLU A 77 -10.81 -1.36 -22.98
CA GLU A 77 -9.59 -2.13 -22.72
C GLU A 77 -8.90 -2.51 -24.03
N GLN A 78 -7.58 -2.44 -24.03
CA GLN A 78 -6.74 -2.79 -25.17
C GLN A 78 -6.51 -4.30 -25.27
N TYR A 79 -6.75 -4.87 -26.46
CA TYR A 79 -6.43 -6.25 -26.79
C TYR A 79 -5.54 -6.31 -28.04
N PRO A 80 -4.51 -7.17 -28.05
CA PRO A 80 -3.78 -7.48 -29.28
C PRO A 80 -4.69 -8.29 -30.20
N SER A 81 -4.84 -7.88 -31.47
CA SER A 81 -5.46 -8.75 -32.47
C SER A 81 -4.42 -9.71 -33.07
N ALA A 82 -4.72 -11.00 -33.01
CA ALA A 82 -4.07 -11.98 -33.88
C ALA A 82 -4.84 -11.98 -35.22
N PRO A 83 -4.17 -11.90 -36.39
CA PRO A 83 -2.75 -12.16 -36.65
C PRO A 83 -1.88 -10.92 -36.98
N ASN A 84 -2.45 -9.72 -37.08
CA ASN A 84 -1.77 -8.56 -37.71
C ASN A 84 -1.18 -7.53 -36.74
N THR A 85 -1.10 -7.81 -35.43
CA THR A 85 -0.61 -6.86 -34.41
C THR A 85 -1.44 -5.56 -34.29
N ASP A 86 -2.58 -5.47 -34.96
CA ASP A 86 -3.48 -4.32 -34.83
C ASP A 86 -4.06 -4.26 -33.42
N ILE A 87 -4.12 -3.05 -32.88
CA ILE A 87 -4.64 -2.78 -31.53
C ILE A 87 -6.16 -2.67 -31.62
N VAL A 88 -6.87 -3.48 -30.84
CA VAL A 88 -8.33 -3.42 -30.73
C VAL A 88 -8.74 -2.92 -29.35
N TRP A 89 -9.63 -1.93 -29.33
CA TRP A 89 -10.22 -1.40 -28.11
C TRP A 89 -11.61 -2.02 -27.91
N LYS A 90 -11.80 -2.78 -26.84
CA LYS A 90 -13.10 -3.37 -26.50
C LYS A 90 -13.74 -2.59 -25.36
N LYS A 91 -15.00 -2.20 -25.53
CA LYS A 91 -15.75 -1.50 -24.47
C LYS A 91 -15.89 -2.41 -23.25
N VAL A 92 -15.46 -1.91 -22.09
CA VAL A 92 -15.71 -2.51 -20.78
C VAL A 92 -17.21 -2.38 -20.51
N GLN A 93 -17.89 -3.51 -20.37
CA GLN A 93 -19.31 -3.53 -20.05
C GLN A 93 -19.50 -3.14 -18.58
N ASP A 94 -20.67 -2.58 -18.25
CA ASP A 94 -21.07 -2.29 -16.88
C ASP A 94 -20.09 -1.41 -16.09
N LEU A 95 -19.49 -0.39 -16.74
CA LEU A 95 -18.58 0.59 -16.11
C LEU A 95 -19.13 1.16 -14.78
N HIS A 96 -20.45 1.35 -14.69
CA HIS A 96 -21.14 1.82 -13.48
C HIS A 96 -20.91 0.93 -12.24
N LEU A 97 -20.58 -0.35 -12.40
CA LEU A 97 -20.29 -1.25 -11.28
C LEU A 97 -18.91 -0.99 -10.66
N ILE A 98 -17.98 -0.48 -11.48
CA ILE A 98 -16.59 -0.24 -11.08
C ILE A 98 -16.29 1.25 -10.84
N THR A 99 -17.28 2.12 -10.86
CA THR A 99 -17.14 3.55 -10.53
C THR A 99 -17.81 3.91 -9.21
N ASN A 100 -17.29 4.93 -8.52
CA ASN A 100 -17.88 5.54 -7.32
C ASN A 100 -18.74 6.78 -7.66
N THR A 101 -18.64 7.27 -8.88
CA THR A 101 -19.41 8.42 -9.40
C THR A 101 -20.38 7.96 -10.48
N PRO A 102 -21.49 8.69 -10.66
CA PRO A 102 -22.34 8.55 -11.85
C PRO A 102 -21.55 8.76 -13.15
N LEU A 103 -21.98 8.10 -14.23
CA LEU A 103 -21.34 8.22 -15.55
C LEU A 103 -21.78 9.47 -16.32
N ASP A 104 -22.70 10.26 -15.77
CA ASP A 104 -23.18 11.54 -16.30
C ASP A 104 -22.63 12.75 -15.54
N SER A 105 -21.65 12.52 -14.66
CA SER A 105 -20.96 13.55 -13.87
C SER A 105 -19.75 14.13 -14.61
N SER A 106 -19.35 15.35 -14.26
CA SER A 106 -18.16 16.02 -14.80
C SER A 106 -16.83 15.37 -14.38
N SER A 107 -16.87 14.46 -13.40
CA SER A 107 -15.72 13.65 -12.97
C SER A 107 -16.09 12.18 -12.89
N ILE A 108 -15.09 11.31 -13.06
CA ILE A 108 -15.21 9.87 -12.88
C ILE A 108 -14.18 9.35 -11.90
N VAL A 109 -14.64 8.56 -10.93
CA VAL A 109 -13.78 7.86 -9.96
C VAL A 109 -13.93 6.36 -10.17
N ILE A 110 -12.89 5.72 -10.69
CA ILE A 110 -12.79 4.27 -10.85
C ILE A 110 -12.27 3.66 -9.55
N LYS A 111 -12.92 2.60 -9.08
CA LYS A 111 -12.58 1.89 -7.84
C LYS A 111 -11.21 1.23 -7.93
N GLU A 112 -10.52 1.18 -6.80
CA GLU A 112 -9.38 0.30 -6.56
C GLU A 112 -9.73 -1.16 -6.89
N ASP A 113 -8.72 -1.91 -7.32
CA ASP A 113 -8.78 -3.35 -7.66
C ASP A 113 -9.80 -3.72 -8.77
N SER A 114 -10.30 -2.73 -9.51
CA SER A 114 -11.26 -2.95 -10.60
C SER A 114 -10.62 -3.04 -11.99
N LEU A 115 -9.45 -2.43 -12.18
CA LEU A 115 -8.67 -2.51 -13.42
C LEU A 115 -7.60 -3.61 -13.28
N THR A 116 -7.35 -4.35 -14.35
CA THR A 116 -6.33 -5.41 -14.34
C THR A 116 -4.96 -4.81 -14.57
N GLY A 117 -3.99 -5.16 -13.71
CA GLY A 117 -2.60 -4.71 -13.85
C GLY A 117 -1.93 -5.20 -15.13
N GLY A 118 -1.01 -4.40 -15.67
CA GLY A 118 -0.29 -4.68 -16.92
C GLY A 118 -1.15 -4.55 -18.19
N LYS A 119 -2.32 -3.91 -18.10
CA LYS A 119 -3.21 -3.59 -19.21
C LYS A 119 -3.23 -2.10 -19.54
N ASN A 120 -3.64 -1.81 -20.77
CA ASN A 120 -3.91 -0.46 -21.22
C ASN A 120 -5.40 -0.25 -21.40
N TYR A 121 -5.89 0.89 -20.94
CA TYR A 121 -7.27 1.32 -21.06
C TYR A 121 -7.34 2.68 -21.74
N ARG A 122 -8.50 2.99 -22.33
CA ARG A 122 -8.82 4.31 -22.88
C ARG A 122 -10.15 4.74 -22.31
N LEU A 123 -10.13 5.83 -21.57
CA LEU A 123 -11.31 6.47 -21.03
C LEU A 123 -11.75 7.56 -21.99
N ALA A 124 -12.82 7.29 -22.75
CA ALA A 124 -13.45 8.27 -23.62
C ALA A 124 -14.50 9.05 -22.84
N LEU A 125 -14.53 10.36 -23.05
CA LEU A 125 -15.55 11.26 -22.56
C LEU A 125 -16.25 11.90 -23.75
N PHE A 126 -17.58 11.86 -23.74
CA PHE A 126 -18.44 12.63 -24.62
C PHE A 126 -19.24 13.62 -23.79
N VAL A 127 -19.36 14.85 -24.26
CA VAL A 127 -20.21 15.87 -23.65
C VAL A 127 -21.14 16.44 -24.71
N GLN A 128 -22.31 16.87 -24.27
CA GLN A 128 -23.26 17.58 -25.10
C GLN A 128 -23.57 18.94 -24.47
N THR A 129 -23.67 20.00 -25.27
CA THR A 129 -24.21 21.28 -24.81
C THR A 129 -25.72 21.34 -24.94
N THR A 130 -26.36 22.29 -24.25
CA THR A 130 -27.78 22.61 -24.42
C THR A 130 -28.12 23.05 -25.85
N GLU A 131 -27.14 23.54 -26.61
CA GLU A 131 -27.27 23.92 -28.03
C GLU A 131 -27.03 22.75 -29.00
N GLY A 132 -26.78 21.55 -28.47
CA GLY A 132 -26.54 20.36 -29.27
C GLY A 132 -25.14 20.25 -29.86
N LEU A 133 -24.18 21.06 -29.40
CA LEU A 133 -22.78 20.96 -29.84
C LEU A 133 -22.07 19.85 -29.05
N PRO A 134 -21.39 18.91 -29.72
CA PRO A 134 -20.65 17.85 -29.05
C PRO A 134 -19.26 18.33 -28.63
N GLY A 135 -18.75 17.77 -27.55
CA GLY A 135 -17.34 17.81 -27.19
C GLY A 135 -16.86 16.40 -26.84
N MET A 136 -15.57 16.13 -27.06
CA MET A 136 -15.02 14.80 -26.81
C MET A 136 -13.56 14.85 -26.44
N SER A 137 -13.16 13.92 -25.59
CA SER A 137 -11.77 13.71 -25.19
C SER A 137 -11.51 12.23 -24.90
N ALA A 138 -10.24 11.83 -24.96
CA ALA A 138 -9.82 10.49 -24.58
C ALA A 138 -8.56 10.56 -23.72
N TYR A 139 -8.53 9.75 -22.66
CA TYR A 139 -7.42 9.64 -21.73
C TYR A 139 -6.92 8.20 -21.72
N ASP A 140 -5.66 8.02 -22.11
CA ASP A 140 -5.01 6.71 -22.12
C ASP A 140 -4.45 6.39 -20.74
N ILE A 141 -4.79 5.21 -20.23
CA ILE A 141 -4.43 4.72 -18.91
C ILE A 141 -3.55 3.51 -19.11
N SER A 142 -2.34 3.53 -18.55
CA SER A 142 -1.48 2.35 -18.42
C SER A 142 -1.51 1.89 -16.98
N THR A 143 -1.78 0.61 -16.73
CA THR A 143 -1.74 0.05 -15.37
C THR A 143 -0.39 -0.60 -15.10
N ALA A 144 0.13 -0.42 -13.89
CA ALA A 144 1.34 -1.10 -13.44
C ALA A 144 1.13 -2.62 -13.36
N SER A 145 2.16 -3.37 -13.76
CA SER A 145 2.15 -4.84 -13.71
C SER A 145 2.70 -5.27 -12.35
N PRO A 146 1.98 -6.09 -11.56
CA PRO A 146 2.52 -6.64 -10.33
C PRO A 146 3.86 -7.37 -10.57
N PRO A 147 4.80 -7.31 -9.61
CA PRO A 147 5.99 -8.16 -9.65
C PRO A 147 5.61 -9.64 -9.73
N THR A 148 6.41 -10.46 -10.42
CA THR A 148 6.14 -11.89 -10.61
C THR A 148 7.40 -12.75 -10.49
N GLY A 149 7.22 -14.07 -10.34
CA GLY A 149 8.28 -15.07 -10.47
C GLY A 149 9.19 -15.25 -9.25
N GLY A 150 9.15 -14.34 -8.28
CA GLY A 150 10.01 -14.40 -7.10
C GLY A 150 9.47 -15.25 -5.95
N THR A 151 10.31 -15.43 -4.94
CA THR A 151 9.97 -16.12 -3.69
C THR A 151 10.48 -15.35 -2.48
N CYS A 152 10.00 -15.69 -1.30
CA CYS A 152 10.51 -15.16 -0.04
C CYS A 152 10.67 -16.29 0.99
N SER A 153 11.59 -16.15 1.93
CA SER A 153 11.92 -17.16 2.94
C SER A 153 12.41 -16.52 4.24
N ILE A 154 12.35 -17.31 5.33
CA ILE A 154 12.88 -16.96 6.66
C ILE A 154 13.83 -18.08 7.08
N THR A 155 15.07 -17.74 7.42
CA THR A 155 16.10 -18.70 7.84
C THR A 155 16.79 -18.24 9.12
N PRO A 156 16.97 -19.09 10.15
CA PRO A 156 16.52 -20.49 10.23
C PRO A 156 14.99 -20.61 10.38
N SER A 157 14.45 -21.79 10.11
CA SER A 157 13.00 -22.07 10.27
C SER A 157 12.55 -22.21 11.72
N SER A 158 13.51 -22.27 12.65
CA SER A 158 13.26 -22.25 14.09
C SER A 158 14.37 -21.54 14.85
N GLY A 159 14.03 -20.89 15.96
CA GLY A 159 15.01 -20.23 16.82
C GLY A 159 14.46 -19.81 18.17
N ILE A 160 15.21 -18.94 18.85
CA ILE A 160 14.90 -18.42 20.18
C ILE A 160 14.77 -16.90 20.07
N SER A 161 13.70 -16.35 20.65
CA SER A 161 13.43 -14.90 20.69
C SER A 161 14.62 -14.11 21.26
N LEU A 162 14.92 -12.94 20.70
CA LEU A 162 16.03 -12.06 21.12
C LEU A 162 17.42 -12.73 21.17
N LYS A 163 17.61 -13.84 20.45
CA LYS A 163 18.88 -14.57 20.40
C LYS A 163 19.22 -15.06 19.00
N THR A 164 18.24 -15.59 18.28
CA THR A 164 18.44 -16.07 16.92
C THR A 164 18.25 -14.94 15.94
N ASP A 165 19.29 -14.64 15.16
CA ASP A 165 19.20 -13.75 14.00
C ASP A 165 18.45 -14.46 12.88
N PHE A 166 17.22 -14.03 12.61
CA PHE A 166 16.44 -14.51 11.48
C PHE A 166 16.74 -13.66 10.26
N ASN A 167 17.14 -14.32 9.17
CA ASN A 167 17.31 -13.71 7.87
C ASN A 167 15.99 -13.85 7.08
N LEU A 168 15.34 -12.72 6.83
CA LEU A 168 14.14 -12.61 6.00
C LEU A 168 14.57 -12.12 4.62
N SER A 169 14.35 -12.93 3.59
CA SER A 169 14.88 -12.64 2.25
C SER A 169 13.88 -12.96 1.16
N CYS A 170 13.83 -12.09 0.14
CA CYS A 170 13.12 -12.30 -1.11
C CYS A 170 14.10 -12.29 -2.28
N SER A 171 13.89 -13.17 -3.26
CA SER A 171 14.73 -13.29 -4.45
C SER A 171 13.90 -13.50 -5.71
N ASP A 172 14.53 -13.27 -6.87
CA ASP A 172 14.02 -13.63 -8.19
C ASP A 172 12.72 -12.93 -8.64
N TRP A 173 12.33 -11.84 -7.95
CA TRP A 173 11.21 -11.01 -8.34
C TRP A 173 11.52 -10.19 -9.60
N ALA A 174 10.70 -10.38 -10.64
CA ALA A 174 10.77 -9.62 -11.88
C ALA A 174 9.64 -8.57 -11.93
N SER A 175 9.97 -7.35 -12.35
CA SER A 175 9.00 -6.29 -12.60
C SER A 175 9.49 -5.38 -13.72
N ASP A 176 8.56 -4.85 -14.50
CA ASP A 176 8.81 -3.81 -15.51
C ASP A 176 8.89 -2.40 -14.90
N SER A 177 8.67 -2.29 -13.58
CA SER A 177 8.49 -1.05 -12.83
C SER A 177 9.35 -1.08 -11.55
N THR A 178 10.66 -0.93 -11.72
CA THR A 178 11.64 -0.91 -10.63
C THR A 178 11.88 0.50 -10.06
N PRO A 179 12.42 0.64 -8.83
CA PRO A 179 12.80 -0.42 -7.88
C PRO A 179 11.60 -1.10 -7.21
N LEU A 180 11.84 -2.27 -6.63
CA LEU A 180 10.88 -2.97 -5.77
C LEU A 180 11.06 -2.54 -4.32
N SER A 181 9.97 -2.42 -3.58
CA SER A 181 9.94 -2.35 -2.13
C SER A 181 9.44 -3.67 -1.52
N TYR A 182 9.94 -3.97 -0.33
CA TYR A 182 9.67 -5.18 0.41
C TYR A 182 9.11 -4.81 1.77
N GLN A 183 7.99 -5.43 2.12
CA GLN A 183 7.32 -5.29 3.40
C GLN A 183 7.30 -6.63 4.10
N PHE A 184 7.99 -6.74 5.23
CA PHE A 184 7.95 -7.91 6.10
C PHE A 184 7.14 -7.58 7.35
N GLN A 185 6.09 -8.34 7.59
CA GLN A 185 5.24 -8.19 8.77
C GLN A 185 4.82 -9.55 9.30
N TYR A 186 4.59 -9.63 10.60
CA TYR A 186 4.05 -10.82 11.25
C TYR A 186 2.74 -10.52 11.95
N GLN A 187 1.91 -11.54 12.06
CA GLN A 187 0.61 -11.44 12.72
C GLN A 187 0.78 -11.63 14.23
N LEU A 188 0.28 -10.67 14.99
CA LEU A 188 0.16 -10.70 16.44
C LEU A 188 -1.09 -11.49 16.85
N GLU A 189 -1.19 -11.88 18.13
CA GLU A 189 -2.31 -12.67 18.64
C GLU A 189 -3.66 -11.96 18.57
N ASN A 190 -3.69 -10.63 18.71
CA ASN A 190 -4.89 -9.80 18.53
C ASN A 190 -5.34 -9.68 17.06
N GLY A 191 -4.63 -10.32 16.13
CA GLY A 191 -4.90 -10.20 14.69
C GLY A 191 -4.33 -8.96 14.04
N LEU A 192 -3.70 -8.04 14.80
CA LEU A 192 -2.93 -6.94 14.24
C LEU A 192 -1.65 -7.44 13.58
N TYR A 193 -1.05 -6.60 12.74
CA TYR A 193 0.24 -6.87 12.14
C TYR A 193 1.31 -5.97 12.75
N SER A 194 2.46 -6.56 13.07
CA SER A 194 3.66 -5.81 13.42
C SER A 194 4.58 -5.74 12.21
N MET A 195 4.95 -4.52 11.84
CA MET A 195 5.93 -4.26 10.79
C MET A 195 7.34 -4.58 11.28
N ILE A 196 8.07 -5.42 10.57
CA ILE A 196 9.52 -5.64 10.83
C ILE A 196 10.34 -4.69 9.97
N TYR A 197 9.99 -4.63 8.69
CA TYR A 197 10.74 -3.84 7.72
C TYR A 197 9.86 -3.40 6.57
N TYR A 198 10.09 -2.18 6.12
CA TYR A 198 9.58 -1.65 4.85
C TYR A 198 10.70 -0.86 4.16
N GLY A 199 11.06 -1.24 2.94
CA GLY A 199 12.09 -0.53 2.19
C GLY A 199 12.58 -1.29 0.96
N LEU A 200 13.70 -0.85 0.39
CA LEU A 200 14.22 -1.39 -0.87
C LEU A 200 15.11 -2.64 -0.69
N ASN A 201 15.52 -2.95 0.54
CA ASN A 201 16.35 -4.12 0.78
C ASN A 201 15.48 -5.38 0.72
N SER A 202 15.82 -6.29 -0.20
CA SER A 202 15.15 -7.58 -0.31
C SER A 202 15.52 -8.56 0.79
N THR A 203 16.51 -8.22 1.62
CA THR A 203 17.05 -9.05 2.69
C THR A 203 17.26 -8.21 3.95
N VAL A 204 16.72 -8.67 5.08
CA VAL A 204 16.87 -8.03 6.39
C VAL A 204 17.06 -9.07 7.49
N ILE A 205 17.79 -8.68 8.54
CA ILE A 205 17.99 -9.50 9.74
C ILE A 205 17.17 -8.90 10.87
N SER A 206 16.44 -9.74 11.60
CA SER A 206 15.61 -9.30 12.73
C SER A 206 15.50 -10.37 13.81
N TRP A 207 15.31 -9.93 15.05
CA TRP A 207 14.82 -10.79 16.12
C TRP A 207 13.29 -10.82 16.10
N LEU A 208 12.76 -12.00 16.31
CA LEU A 208 11.33 -12.25 16.27
C LEU A 208 10.81 -12.53 17.69
N PRO A 209 9.58 -12.11 18.02
CA PRO A 209 8.96 -12.46 19.29
C PRO A 209 8.65 -13.97 19.35
N PRO A 210 8.49 -14.53 20.55
CA PRO A 210 8.12 -15.94 20.67
C PRO A 210 6.71 -16.19 20.15
N GLY A 211 6.47 -17.31 19.46
CA GLY A 211 5.12 -17.71 19.08
C GLY A 211 4.33 -18.27 20.27
N ASN A 212 3.03 -18.48 20.09
CA ASN A 212 2.20 -19.08 21.14
C ASN A 212 2.48 -20.58 21.30
N GLN A 213 2.66 -21.04 22.55
CA GLN A 213 2.84 -22.45 22.86
C GLN A 213 1.70 -23.34 22.32
N SER A 214 0.45 -22.87 22.37
CA SER A 214 -0.72 -23.59 21.82
C SER A 214 -0.62 -23.84 20.30
N ASN A 215 0.11 -22.98 19.59
CA ASN A 215 0.37 -23.08 18.15
C ASN A 215 1.79 -23.59 17.86
N ASN A 216 2.36 -24.40 18.77
CA ASN A 216 3.72 -24.92 18.67
C ASN A 216 4.77 -23.81 18.40
N TYR A 217 4.62 -22.67 19.07
CA TYR A 217 5.48 -21.50 18.95
C TYR A 217 5.58 -20.94 17.52
N THR A 218 4.55 -21.15 16.69
CA THR A 218 4.53 -20.69 15.30
C THR A 218 4.16 -19.22 15.20
N VAL A 219 5.00 -18.43 14.53
CA VAL A 219 4.73 -17.04 14.16
C VAL A 219 4.43 -16.99 12.66
N LYS A 220 3.31 -16.37 12.28
CA LYS A 220 2.85 -16.25 10.89
C LYS A 220 3.28 -14.91 10.30
N PHE A 221 3.76 -14.96 9.06
CA PHE A 221 4.31 -13.82 8.34
C PHE A 221 3.54 -13.59 7.05
N VAL A 222 3.42 -12.32 6.69
CA VAL A 222 2.92 -11.86 5.41
C VAL A 222 4.02 -10.98 4.81
N VAL A 223 4.47 -11.33 3.61
CA VAL A 223 5.45 -10.54 2.87
C VAL A 223 4.80 -9.98 1.62
N THR A 224 4.90 -8.66 1.46
CA THR A 224 4.38 -7.95 0.29
C THR A 224 5.54 -7.37 -0.50
N VAL A 225 5.56 -7.65 -1.80
CA VAL A 225 6.54 -7.08 -2.74
C VAL A 225 5.79 -6.16 -3.70
N THR A 226 6.21 -4.90 -3.72
CA THR A 226 5.50 -3.82 -4.42
C THR A 226 6.44 -3.10 -5.37
N ASP A 227 5.93 -2.74 -6.53
CA ASP A 227 6.69 -1.99 -7.52
C ASP A 227 6.70 -0.47 -7.21
N LYS A 228 7.46 0.32 -7.97
CA LYS A 228 7.54 1.78 -7.71
C LYS A 228 6.23 2.55 -7.93
N TYR A 229 5.27 1.97 -8.65
CA TYR A 229 3.97 2.58 -8.91
C TYR A 229 2.92 2.11 -7.92
N GLY A 230 3.24 1.19 -7.01
CA GLY A 230 2.33 0.67 -6.00
C GLY A 230 1.54 -0.57 -6.43
N ALA A 231 1.93 -1.28 -7.49
CA ALA A 231 1.37 -2.58 -7.81
C ALA A 231 2.06 -3.67 -7.01
N SER A 232 1.28 -4.43 -6.24
CA SER A 232 1.79 -5.48 -5.37
C SER A 232 1.56 -6.88 -5.94
N ALA A 233 2.53 -7.75 -5.77
CA ALA A 233 2.36 -9.18 -6.00
C ALA A 233 1.37 -9.78 -4.96
N PRO A 234 0.78 -10.96 -5.24
CA PRO A 234 0.06 -11.71 -4.22
C PRO A 234 0.93 -11.90 -2.97
N ALA A 235 0.34 -11.66 -1.80
CA ALA A 235 1.04 -11.74 -0.54
C ALA A 235 1.65 -13.14 -0.32
N VAL A 236 2.93 -13.19 0.06
CA VAL A 236 3.64 -14.43 0.38
C VAL A 236 3.48 -14.73 1.86
N ASN A 237 2.80 -15.83 2.18
CA ASN A 237 2.60 -16.27 3.56
C ASN A 237 3.74 -17.19 3.99
N LEU A 238 4.41 -16.86 5.09
CA LEU A 238 5.51 -17.63 5.67
C LEU A 238 5.23 -17.97 7.13
N SER A 239 5.98 -18.90 7.69
CA SER A 239 5.89 -19.26 9.11
C SER A 239 7.24 -19.69 9.66
N VAL A 240 7.48 -19.39 10.92
CA VAL A 240 8.72 -19.71 11.64
C VAL A 240 8.41 -20.08 13.09
N GLN A 241 9.16 -21.02 13.66
CA GLN A 241 8.99 -21.43 15.06
C GLN A 241 9.94 -20.64 15.97
N VAL A 242 9.41 -19.84 16.89
CA VAL A 242 10.22 -19.00 17.76
C VAL A 242 9.90 -19.30 19.22
N LYS A 243 10.83 -19.97 19.92
CA LYS A 243 10.67 -20.30 21.33
C LYS A 243 11.00 -19.10 22.24
N PRO A 244 10.38 -19.00 23.43
CA PRO A 244 10.73 -17.98 24.41
C PRO A 244 12.20 -18.12 24.85
N SER A 245 12.81 -16.97 25.13
CA SER A 245 14.15 -16.90 25.69
C SER A 245 14.12 -17.03 27.20
N GLN A 246 15.16 -17.65 27.79
CA GLN A 246 15.34 -17.63 29.25
C GLN A 246 15.57 -16.21 29.80
N LEU A 247 16.02 -15.28 28.95
CA LEU A 247 16.11 -13.85 29.32
C LEU A 247 14.74 -13.23 29.60
N LEU A 248 13.68 -13.82 29.04
CA LEU A 248 12.29 -13.37 29.16
C LEU A 248 11.51 -14.22 30.16
N SER A 249 12.18 -14.84 31.14
CA SER A 249 11.49 -15.45 32.29
C SER A 249 10.94 -14.36 33.22
N SER A 250 9.86 -14.67 33.95
CA SER A 250 9.24 -13.75 34.93
C SER A 250 10.25 -13.06 35.85
N GLU A 251 11.20 -13.82 36.38
CA GLU A 251 12.24 -13.32 37.30
C GLU A 251 13.20 -12.29 36.68
N ASN A 252 13.35 -12.30 35.34
CA ASN A 252 14.37 -11.52 34.63
C ASN A 252 13.79 -10.42 33.74
N ILE A 253 12.50 -10.45 33.38
CA ILE A 253 11.89 -9.47 32.46
C ILE A 253 12.07 -8.03 32.97
N SER A 254 11.76 -7.80 34.25
CA SER A 254 11.82 -6.47 34.85
C SER A 254 13.25 -5.91 34.79
N SER A 255 14.26 -6.69 35.19
CA SER A 255 15.67 -6.26 35.11
C SER A 255 16.17 -6.10 33.67
N PHE A 256 15.75 -6.98 32.76
CA PHE A 256 16.09 -6.89 31.33
C PHE A 256 15.57 -5.62 30.65
N LEU A 257 14.43 -5.09 31.09
CA LEU A 257 13.86 -3.84 30.55
C LEU A 257 14.33 -2.59 31.27
N THR A 258 14.35 -2.59 32.60
CA THR A 258 14.46 -1.35 33.38
C THR A 258 15.86 -1.06 33.88
N ALA A 259 16.81 -1.99 33.78
CA ALA A 259 18.20 -1.71 34.16
C ALA A 259 18.77 -0.56 33.31
N ASN A 260 19.57 0.32 33.93
CA ASN A 260 20.10 1.52 33.25
C ASN A 260 20.97 1.19 32.02
N ASP A 261 21.64 0.04 32.07
CA ASP A 261 22.50 -0.58 31.06
C ASP A 261 21.78 -1.70 30.30
N SER A 262 20.44 -1.74 30.36
CA SER A 262 19.68 -2.69 29.55
C SER A 262 19.77 -2.36 28.07
N LEU A 263 19.77 -3.42 27.26
CA LEU A 263 19.71 -3.32 25.80
C LEU A 263 18.51 -2.49 25.34
N PHE A 264 17.36 -2.61 26.01
CA PHE A 264 16.18 -1.82 25.66
C PHE A 264 16.42 -0.32 25.88
N ASN A 265 16.91 0.08 27.05
CA ASN A 265 17.19 1.49 27.33
C ASN A 265 18.24 2.08 26.40
N ASP A 266 19.26 1.32 26.01
CA ASP A 266 20.26 1.79 25.05
C ASP A 266 19.66 2.00 23.66
N VAL A 267 18.83 1.07 23.19
CA VAL A 267 18.09 1.20 21.92
C VAL A 267 17.12 2.40 21.93
N ILE A 268 16.48 2.69 23.07
CA ILE A 268 15.63 3.88 23.23
C ILE A 268 16.48 5.17 23.16
N LYS A 269 17.64 5.22 23.83
CA LYS A 269 18.55 6.39 23.77
C LYS A 269 19.09 6.63 22.36
N ASP A 270 19.39 5.55 21.62
CA ASP A 270 19.85 5.60 20.24
C ASP A 270 18.76 6.05 19.26
N GLY A 271 17.49 6.03 19.68
CA GLY A 271 16.36 6.39 18.82
C GLY A 271 15.98 5.33 17.79
N ASP A 272 16.45 4.08 17.95
CA ASP A 272 16.22 2.98 17.00
C ASP A 272 14.85 2.33 17.28
N LEU A 273 13.80 2.94 16.73
CA LEU A 273 12.41 2.50 16.90
C LEU A 273 12.18 1.06 16.41
N SER A 274 12.87 0.63 15.35
CA SER A 274 12.71 -0.72 14.81
C SER A 274 13.22 -1.77 15.78
N LYS A 275 14.43 -1.58 16.34
CA LYS A 275 14.92 -2.49 17.40
C LYS A 275 14.12 -2.37 18.68
N ALA A 276 13.68 -1.17 19.05
CA ALA A 276 12.84 -0.96 20.23
C ALA A 276 11.55 -1.76 20.11
N ALA A 277 10.89 -1.72 18.95
CA ALA A 277 9.68 -2.47 18.67
C ALA A 277 9.89 -3.98 18.68
N GLN A 278 11.04 -4.48 18.19
CA GLN A 278 11.39 -5.89 18.25
C GLN A 278 11.53 -6.39 19.69
N ILE A 279 12.27 -5.65 20.53
CA ILE A 279 12.46 -6.00 21.94
C ILE A 279 11.13 -5.90 22.69
N ALA A 280 10.39 -4.80 22.51
CA ALA A 280 9.12 -4.56 23.18
C ALA A 280 8.09 -5.64 22.87
N ASN A 281 7.87 -5.98 21.58
CA ASN A 281 6.92 -7.03 21.21
C ASN A 281 7.34 -8.41 21.73
N ALA A 282 8.65 -8.72 21.76
CA ALA A 282 9.14 -9.96 22.34
C ALA A 282 8.83 -10.06 23.84
N VAL A 283 9.03 -8.97 24.59
CA VAL A 283 8.72 -8.93 26.03
C VAL A 283 7.22 -8.98 26.28
N LEU A 284 6.43 -8.17 25.56
CA LEU A 284 4.97 -8.15 25.71
C LEU A 284 4.35 -9.52 25.44
N GLN A 285 4.85 -10.24 24.44
CA GLN A 285 4.39 -11.58 24.12
C GLN A 285 4.79 -12.62 25.17
N ALA A 286 5.94 -12.45 25.83
CA ALA A 286 6.33 -13.31 26.95
C ALA A 286 5.47 -13.02 28.20
N VAL A 287 5.23 -11.74 28.50
CA VAL A 287 4.39 -11.28 29.62
C VAL A 287 2.94 -11.72 29.47
N SER A 288 2.39 -11.67 28.25
CA SER A 288 1.01 -12.11 28.00
C SER A 288 0.84 -13.61 28.24
N GLN A 289 1.83 -14.43 27.83
CA GLN A 289 1.80 -15.88 27.98
C GLN A 289 2.15 -16.37 29.39
N ASP A 290 2.72 -15.52 30.24
CA ASP A 290 3.06 -15.88 31.62
C ASP A 290 1.82 -15.90 32.53
N THR A 291 1.39 -17.07 32.95
CA THR A 291 0.22 -17.24 33.83
C THR A 291 0.54 -17.04 35.32
N THR A 292 1.81 -16.89 35.68
CA THR A 292 2.29 -16.81 37.07
C THR A 292 2.55 -15.38 37.54
N MET A 293 2.83 -14.47 36.59
CA MET A 293 3.15 -13.07 36.87
C MET A 293 1.95 -12.28 37.38
N ASP A 294 2.16 -11.47 38.43
CA ASP A 294 1.14 -10.61 39.04
C ASP A 294 0.64 -9.55 38.05
N SER A 295 -0.66 -9.28 38.05
CA SER A 295 -1.29 -8.34 37.11
C SER A 295 -0.76 -6.91 37.25
N LYS A 296 -0.35 -6.48 38.46
CA LYS A 296 0.27 -5.16 38.65
C LYS A 296 1.70 -5.11 38.12
N GLU A 297 2.40 -6.24 38.11
CA GLU A 297 3.72 -6.33 37.49
C GLU A 297 3.62 -6.27 35.96
N LYS A 298 2.66 -7.02 35.38
CA LYS A 298 2.33 -6.92 33.95
C LYS A 298 2.00 -5.48 33.55
N ALA A 299 1.15 -4.81 34.32
CA ALA A 299 0.77 -3.41 34.14
C ALA A 299 1.99 -2.48 34.09
N LYS A 300 2.91 -2.62 35.05
CA LYS A 300 4.13 -1.80 35.12
C LYS A 300 5.01 -1.99 33.89
N ILE A 301 5.17 -3.24 33.42
CA ILE A 301 5.97 -3.55 32.23
C ILE A 301 5.32 -2.94 30.99
N GLN A 302 4.00 -3.10 30.83
CA GLN A 302 3.24 -2.53 29.72
C GLN A 302 3.34 -1.00 29.70
N ASP A 303 3.11 -0.36 30.85
CA ASP A 303 3.19 1.10 31.01
C ASP A 303 4.59 1.62 30.66
N PHE A 304 5.64 0.97 31.17
CA PHE A 304 7.02 1.33 30.87
C PHE A 304 7.33 1.25 29.37
N ILE A 305 6.94 0.14 28.71
CA ILE A 305 7.15 -0.03 27.28
C ILE A 305 6.40 1.04 26.48
N ILE A 306 5.14 1.33 26.82
CA ILE A 306 4.35 2.35 26.14
C ILE A 306 5.01 3.71 26.28
N GLU A 307 5.40 4.11 27.50
CA GLU A 307 6.07 5.39 27.73
C GLU A 307 7.40 5.50 26.97
N SER A 308 8.21 4.43 26.94
CA SER A 308 9.46 4.39 26.18
C SER A 308 9.23 4.53 24.67
N ILE A 309 8.28 3.79 24.10
CA ILE A 309 8.01 3.82 22.65
C ILE A 309 7.40 5.17 22.23
N VAL A 310 6.49 5.74 23.03
CA VAL A 310 5.90 7.06 22.78
C VAL A 310 6.94 8.20 22.89
N SER A 311 8.06 7.97 23.57
CA SER A 311 9.15 8.95 23.62
C SER A 311 9.97 9.04 22.32
N LEU A 312 9.87 8.01 21.45
CA LEU A 312 10.60 7.96 20.20
C LEU A 312 9.92 8.78 19.10
N ARG A 313 10.73 9.39 18.24
CA ARG A 313 10.23 10.18 17.11
C ARG A 313 9.76 9.27 15.98
N VAL A 314 8.53 9.47 15.52
CA VAL A 314 7.98 8.84 14.32
C VAL A 314 8.16 9.76 13.13
N ASN A 315 8.85 9.28 12.09
CA ASN A 315 9.20 10.10 10.92
C ASN A 315 8.47 9.66 9.64
N ASN A 316 7.93 8.45 9.61
CA ASN A 316 7.35 7.84 8.43
C ASN A 316 6.25 6.83 8.79
N ILE A 317 5.53 6.33 7.77
CA ILE A 317 4.46 5.33 7.95
C ILE A 317 4.99 4.03 8.59
N PRO A 318 6.14 3.45 8.17
CA PRO A 318 6.71 2.29 8.85
C PRO A 318 6.93 2.50 10.36
N ASP A 319 7.51 3.63 10.77
CA ASP A 319 7.70 4.01 12.17
C ASP A 319 6.34 4.05 12.93
N LEU A 320 5.33 4.63 12.30
CA LEU A 320 3.97 4.69 12.85
C LEU A 320 3.36 3.29 13.02
N LEU A 321 3.55 2.40 12.06
CA LEU A 321 3.04 1.02 12.13
C LEU A 321 3.78 0.20 13.18
N GLN A 322 5.10 0.36 13.29
CA GLN A 322 5.91 -0.31 14.32
C GLN A 322 5.47 0.10 15.73
N SER A 323 5.40 1.39 15.99
CA SER A 323 4.95 1.90 17.29
C SER A 323 3.51 1.52 17.62
N SER A 324 2.58 1.64 16.66
CA SER A 324 1.18 1.24 16.85
C SER A 324 1.04 -0.24 17.16
N SER A 325 1.87 -1.10 16.55
CA SER A 325 1.86 -2.54 16.84
C SER A 325 2.28 -2.84 18.28
N VAL A 326 3.32 -2.18 18.80
CA VAL A 326 3.76 -2.35 20.19
C VAL A 326 2.68 -1.91 21.17
N ILE A 327 2.07 -0.77 20.90
CA ILE A 327 1.00 -0.21 21.73
C ILE A 327 -0.23 -1.14 21.70
N GLY A 328 -0.60 -1.65 20.52
CA GLY A 328 -1.66 -2.64 20.37
C GLY A 328 -1.39 -3.95 21.12
N SER A 329 -0.15 -4.45 21.10
CA SER A 329 0.27 -5.62 21.89
C SER A 329 0.20 -5.34 23.39
N ALA A 330 0.59 -4.14 23.84
CA ALA A 330 0.61 -3.78 25.26
C ALA A 330 -0.80 -3.64 25.86
N ILE A 331 -1.78 -3.23 25.04
CA ILE A 331 -3.16 -2.95 25.47
C ILE A 331 -4.08 -4.18 25.29
N GLN A 332 -3.58 -5.29 24.75
CA GLN A 332 -4.40 -6.48 24.45
C GLN A 332 -5.10 -7.07 25.70
N ASP A 333 -4.52 -6.91 26.89
CA ASP A 333 -5.16 -7.18 28.19
C ASP A 333 -5.55 -5.85 28.87
N THR A 334 -6.62 -5.21 28.40
CA THR A 334 -7.06 -3.86 28.83
C THR A 334 -7.36 -3.72 30.32
N GLU A 335 -7.53 -4.82 31.06
CA GLU A 335 -7.73 -4.78 32.52
C GLU A 335 -6.47 -4.38 33.30
N THR A 336 -5.28 -4.39 32.68
CA THR A 336 -4.01 -4.16 33.39
C THR A 336 -3.34 -2.82 33.08
N VAL A 337 -3.67 -2.11 31.98
CA VAL A 337 -2.95 -0.89 31.59
C VAL A 337 -3.46 0.36 32.33
N SER A 338 -2.57 1.25 32.77
CA SER A 338 -3.01 2.45 33.50
C SER A 338 -3.64 3.51 32.60
N ILE A 339 -4.64 4.22 33.15
CA ILE A 339 -5.32 5.35 32.47
C ILE A 339 -4.32 6.44 32.04
N LYS A 340 -3.21 6.62 32.77
CA LYS A 340 -2.19 7.61 32.44
C LYS A 340 -1.46 7.28 31.14
N SER A 341 -1.13 6.02 30.91
CA SER A 341 -0.49 5.54 29.67
C SER A 341 -1.40 5.75 28.46
N LEU A 342 -2.70 5.45 28.60
CA LEU A 342 -3.70 5.68 27.57
C LEU A 342 -3.86 7.17 27.22
N VAL A 343 -3.80 8.04 28.24
CA VAL A 343 -3.85 9.50 28.04
C VAL A 343 -2.57 10.02 27.38
N SER A 344 -1.39 9.50 27.75
CA SER A 344 -0.12 9.85 27.10
C SER A 344 -0.15 9.53 25.61
N TYR A 345 -0.63 8.33 25.25
CA TYR A 345 -0.84 7.93 23.86
C TYR A 345 -1.80 8.86 23.11
N SER A 346 -2.96 9.17 23.71
CA SER A 346 -3.93 10.07 23.07
C SER A 346 -3.39 11.47 22.79
N LYS A 347 -2.40 11.92 23.58
CA LYS A 347 -1.73 13.21 23.45
C LYS A 347 -0.53 13.18 22.51
N ALA A 348 0.00 12.00 22.19
CA ALA A 348 1.20 11.86 21.36
C ALA A 348 1.00 12.52 19.98
N GLY A 349 -0.23 12.63 19.47
CA GLY A 349 -0.55 13.50 18.32
C GLY A 349 -0.18 12.91 16.96
N TRP A 350 0.35 11.69 16.91
CA TRP A 350 0.95 11.08 15.71
C TRP A 350 -0.05 10.89 14.57
N ALA A 351 -1.34 10.75 14.90
CA ALA A 351 -2.41 10.62 13.93
C ALA A 351 -2.85 11.95 13.27
N ARG A 352 -2.45 13.12 13.81
CA ARG A 352 -2.87 14.42 13.26
C ARG A 352 -1.93 15.00 12.20
N GLU A 353 -0.68 14.53 12.13
CA GLU A 353 0.35 15.09 11.23
C GLU A 353 0.60 14.25 9.98
N MET A 354 -0.05 13.09 9.82
CA MET A 354 0.18 12.14 8.71
C MET A 354 -1.05 11.84 7.84
N ILE A 355 -2.14 12.63 7.96
CA ILE A 355 -3.33 12.55 7.10
C ILE A 355 -3.37 13.73 6.13
#